data_AF-A0A3E1NHF9-F1
#
_entry.id   AF-A0A3E1NHF9-F1
#
_cell.length_a   1.000
_cell.length_b   1.000
_cell.length_c   1.000
_cell.angle_alpha   90.00
_cell.angle_beta   90.00
_cell.angle_gamma   90.00
#
_symmetry.space_group_name_H-M   'P 1'
#
loop_
_entity.id
_entity.type
_entity.pdbx_description
1 polymer ?
#
loop_
_entity_poly.entity_id
_entity_poly.type
_entity_poly.pdbx_seq_one_letter_code
_entity_poly.pdbx_strand_id
1 'polypeptide(L)'
;MGNDPILFNDPLGDTIIVDKRGYVVQKYGKDNLVFLQKGKKLTRIGELGKTIDANKIFKNLLNSNIKEAQGSHSPFTFKNLVKNKGEWDLKNNQKTIYGLANAFDKGKESKTQFAFQGSNYTAPDLGNYHYGATGKVFGFFMFTEEFLLQQAGSAQMKAGTSKPEWQRYGTNEISAGFGETRTVRGDMLPPYGDDPDDQKMIKQGFRYYDNNKKNLNEEE
;
A
#
# COMPACT_ATOMS: atom_id res chain seq x y z
N MET A 1 9.12 -19.34 47.81
CA MET A 1 9.25 -18.11 47.00
C MET A 1 9.92 -18.49 45.69
N GLY A 2 9.30 -18.23 44.54
CA GLY A 2 9.95 -18.48 43.26
C GLY A 2 9.00 -18.71 42.09
N ASN A 3 8.19 -17.69 41.78
CA ASN A 3 7.61 -17.37 40.47
C ASN A 3 6.77 -18.44 39.77
N ASP A 4 5.47 -18.40 40.09
CA ASP A 4 4.41 -18.86 39.21
C ASP A 4 4.56 -18.30 37.79
N PRO A 5 4.37 -19.11 36.74
CA PRO A 5 4.18 -18.58 35.40
C PRO A 5 2.90 -17.74 35.43
N ILE A 6 3.02 -16.47 35.06
CA ILE A 6 1.87 -15.57 34.86
C ILE A 6 0.95 -16.24 33.84
N LEU A 7 -0.10 -16.88 34.35
CA LEU A 7 -1.28 -17.30 33.61
C LEU A 7 -1.84 -16.03 32.96
N PHE A 8 -1.75 -15.97 31.63
CA PHE A 8 -2.41 -14.94 30.83
C PHE A 8 -3.93 -15.19 30.95
N ASN A 9 -4.53 -14.68 32.02
CA ASN A 9 -5.97 -14.45 32.05
C ASN A 9 -6.20 -13.35 31.01
N ASP A 10 -6.66 -13.74 29.82
CA ASP A 10 -7.33 -12.88 28.87
C ASP A 10 -8.74 -12.60 29.41
N PRO A 11 -8.98 -11.46 30.09
CA PRO A 11 -10.25 -11.16 30.73
C PRO A 11 -11.22 -10.46 29.77
N LEU A 12 -10.77 -10.14 28.54
CA LEU A 12 -11.45 -9.16 27.69
C LEU A 12 -12.02 -9.75 26.40
N GLY A 13 -11.55 -10.92 25.96
CA GLY A 13 -12.12 -11.53 24.78
C GLY A 13 -11.71 -10.77 23.54
N ASP A 14 -10.94 -11.48 22.72
CA ASP A 14 -10.72 -11.21 21.32
C ASP A 14 -9.72 -10.08 21.06
N THR A 15 -8.75 -10.30 20.18
CA THR A 15 -7.64 -9.36 19.99
C THR A 15 -6.87 -9.71 18.72
N ILE A 16 -6.59 -8.71 17.90
CA ILE A 16 -5.65 -8.80 16.79
C ILE A 16 -4.29 -8.30 17.25
N ILE A 17 -3.32 -9.20 17.32
CA ILE A 17 -1.94 -8.89 17.68
C ILE A 17 -1.12 -8.79 16.41
N VAL A 18 -0.44 -7.65 16.24
CA VAL A 18 0.43 -7.38 15.09
C VAL A 18 1.87 -7.16 15.52
N ASP A 19 2.80 -7.51 14.65
CA ASP A 19 4.21 -7.19 14.82
C ASP A 19 4.49 -5.71 14.49
N LYS A 20 5.77 -5.32 14.62
CA LYS A 20 6.24 -3.95 14.34
C LYS A 20 6.08 -3.49 12.89
N ARG A 21 5.67 -4.35 11.96
CA ARG A 21 5.41 -4.04 10.54
C ARG A 21 3.93 -4.25 10.17
N GLY A 22 3.09 -4.58 11.14
CA GLY A 22 1.66 -4.81 10.93
C GLY A 22 1.32 -6.21 10.43
N TYR A 23 2.24 -7.19 10.48
CA TYR A 23 1.88 -8.60 10.25
C TYR A 23 1.12 -9.15 11.44
N VAL A 24 0.02 -9.85 11.17
CA VAL A 24 -0.80 -10.50 12.17
C VAL A 24 -0.01 -11.67 12.75
N VAL A 25 0.38 -11.56 14.02
CA VAL A 25 1.02 -12.64 14.78
C VAL A 25 -0.04 -13.59 15.30
N GLN A 26 -1.14 -13.03 15.78
CA GLN A 26 -2.17 -13.80 16.42
C GLN A 26 -3.52 -13.10 16.31
N LYS A 27 -4.56 -13.92 16.21
CA LYS A 27 -5.94 -13.48 16.23
C LYS A 27 -6.71 -14.43 17.12
N TYR A 28 -7.29 -13.90 18.17
CA TYR A 28 -8.24 -14.62 19.00
C TYR A 28 -9.60 -13.94 18.91
N GLY A 29 -10.66 -14.74 18.98
CA GLY A 29 -11.97 -14.17 19.28
C GLY A 29 -12.76 -13.44 18.17
N LYS A 30 -13.80 -12.68 18.56
CA LYS A 30 -14.78 -11.87 17.80
C LYS A 30 -14.69 -10.32 17.90
N ASP A 31 -14.00 -9.70 18.85
CA ASP A 31 -13.77 -8.25 18.91
C ASP A 31 -12.84 -7.77 17.77
N ASN A 32 -12.73 -6.45 17.68
CA ASN A 32 -12.02 -5.76 16.61
C ASN A 32 -10.76 -5.04 17.08
N LEU A 33 -10.32 -5.23 18.33
CA LEU A 33 -9.21 -4.47 18.90
C LEU A 33 -7.88 -4.88 18.31
N VAL A 34 -7.01 -3.89 18.06
CA VAL A 34 -5.69 -4.09 17.44
C VAL A 34 -4.59 -3.66 18.39
N PHE A 35 -3.64 -4.55 18.63
CA PHE A 35 -2.51 -4.35 19.53
C PHE A 35 -1.19 -4.59 18.81
N LEU A 36 -0.24 -3.67 19.01
CA LEU A 36 1.15 -3.83 18.63
C LEU A 36 1.89 -4.64 19.70
N GLN A 37 2.57 -5.71 19.27
CA GLN A 37 3.43 -6.51 20.12
C GLN A 37 4.88 -6.01 20.11
N LYS A 38 5.43 -5.77 21.31
CA LYS A 38 6.85 -5.53 21.56
C LYS A 38 7.34 -6.45 22.67
N GLY A 39 7.97 -7.56 22.28
CA GLY A 39 8.33 -8.63 23.22
C GLY A 39 7.08 -9.17 23.92
N LYS A 40 7.04 -9.10 25.27
CA LYS A 40 5.88 -9.50 26.07
C LYS A 40 4.82 -8.40 26.24
N LYS A 41 5.10 -7.16 25.79
CA LYS A 41 4.20 -6.02 25.95
C LYS A 41 3.26 -5.91 24.76
N LEU A 42 1.96 -5.71 25.04
CA LEU A 42 0.94 -5.37 24.06
C LEU A 42 0.52 -3.91 24.26
N THR A 43 0.52 -3.12 23.19
CA THR A 43 0.04 -1.74 23.19
C THR A 43 -1.15 -1.62 22.25
N ARG A 44 -2.32 -1.20 22.75
CA ARG A 44 -3.47 -0.96 21.88
C ARG A 44 -3.14 0.17 20.90
N ILE A 45 -3.33 -0.08 19.61
CA ILE A 45 -3.10 0.90 18.53
C ILE A 45 -4.38 1.24 17.78
N GLY A 46 -5.49 0.54 18.00
CA GLY A 46 -6.76 0.90 17.40
C GLY A 46 -7.79 -0.22 17.38
N GLU A 47 -8.67 -0.16 16.39
CA GLU A 47 -9.77 -1.11 16.20
C GLU A 47 -10.19 -1.18 14.72
N LEU A 48 -10.50 -2.36 14.21
CA LEU A 48 -11.12 -2.52 12.89
C LEU A 48 -12.48 -1.81 12.82
N GLY A 49 -12.77 -1.16 11.69
CA GLY A 49 -13.97 -0.34 11.48
C GLY A 49 -13.88 1.07 12.07
N LYS A 50 -12.81 1.38 12.79
CA LYS A 50 -12.47 2.71 13.34
C LYS A 50 -11.08 3.11 12.88
N THR A 51 -10.32 3.80 13.73
CA THR A 51 -8.96 4.25 13.43
C THR A 51 -7.92 3.33 14.09
N ILE A 52 -6.85 3.05 13.35
CA ILE A 52 -5.63 2.38 13.80
C ILE A 52 -4.46 3.36 13.63
N ASP A 53 -3.70 3.60 14.70
CA ASP A 53 -2.44 4.34 14.62
C ASP A 53 -1.39 3.50 13.88
N ALA A 54 -1.12 3.91 12.65
CA ALA A 54 -0.23 3.23 11.73
C ALA A 54 1.16 3.85 11.65
N ASN A 55 1.44 4.93 12.40
CA ASN A 55 2.71 5.67 12.31
C ASN A 55 3.92 4.78 12.44
N LYS A 56 3.92 3.88 13.43
CA LYS A 56 5.03 2.94 13.63
C LYS A 56 4.99 1.78 12.63
N ILE A 57 3.88 1.06 12.57
CA ILE A 57 3.80 -0.19 11.79
C ILE A 57 4.00 0.04 10.29
N PHE A 58 3.40 1.10 9.73
CA PHE A 58 3.49 1.37 8.30
C PHE A 58 4.84 2.00 7.91
N LYS A 59 5.40 2.87 8.77
CA LYS A 59 6.78 3.36 8.59
C LYS A 59 7.78 2.20 8.54
N ASN A 60 7.68 1.27 9.48
CA ASN A 60 8.58 0.12 9.54
C ASN A 60 8.43 -0.79 8.33
N LEU A 61 7.19 -1.05 7.90
CA LEU A 61 6.92 -1.80 6.68
C LEU A 61 7.53 -1.13 5.45
N LEU A 62 7.28 0.18 5.25
CA LEU A 62 7.84 0.95 4.15
C LEU A 62 9.37 0.88 4.16
N ASN A 63 10.00 1.16 5.30
CA ASN A 63 11.46 1.14 5.42
C ASN A 63 12.06 -0.24 5.16
N SER A 64 11.45 -1.30 5.68
CA SER A 64 11.88 -2.68 5.42
C SER A 64 11.78 -3.02 3.93
N ASN A 65 10.65 -2.75 3.29
CA ASN A 65 10.42 -3.15 1.90
C ASN A 65 11.20 -2.26 0.91
N ILE A 66 11.45 -0.99 1.24
CA ILE A 66 12.37 -0.14 0.46
C ILE A 66 13.78 -0.72 0.51
N LYS A 67 14.28 -1.13 1.67
CA LYS A 67 15.60 -1.79 1.80
C LYS A 67 15.66 -3.09 0.99
N GLU A 68 14.61 -3.90 1.06
CA GLU A 68 14.50 -5.12 0.27
C GLU A 68 14.52 -4.84 -1.23
N ALA A 69 13.76 -3.84 -1.69
CA ALA A 69 13.78 -3.40 -3.08
C ALA A 69 15.15 -2.83 -3.50
N GLN A 70 15.87 -2.12 -2.62
CA GLN A 70 17.22 -1.63 -2.90
C GLN A 70 18.23 -2.76 -3.09
N GLY A 71 18.06 -3.89 -2.38
CA GLY A 71 18.86 -5.10 -2.58
C GLY A 71 18.47 -5.86 -3.86
N SER A 72 17.20 -5.84 -4.23
CA SER A 72 16.67 -6.55 -5.39
C SER A 72 16.71 -5.68 -6.65
N HIS A 73 17.76 -5.84 -7.46
CA HIS A 73 17.91 -5.11 -8.74
C HIS A 73 17.01 -5.68 -9.87
N SER A 74 16.05 -6.55 -9.53
CA SER A 74 15.23 -7.28 -10.51
C SER A 74 13.82 -6.69 -10.64
N PRO A 75 13.48 -6.08 -11.80
CA PRO A 75 12.12 -5.58 -12.05
C PRO A 75 11.05 -6.67 -12.00
N PHE A 76 11.42 -7.89 -12.41
CA PHE A 76 10.52 -9.03 -12.41
C PHE A 76 10.18 -9.47 -10.98
N THR A 77 11.15 -9.38 -10.07
CA THR A 77 10.93 -9.66 -8.65
C THR A 77 9.99 -8.61 -8.06
N PHE A 78 10.27 -7.32 -8.29
CA PHE A 78 9.38 -6.24 -7.86
C PHE A 78 7.94 -6.43 -8.37
N LYS A 79 7.78 -6.66 -9.68
CA LYS A 79 6.47 -6.93 -10.29
C LYS A 79 5.76 -8.12 -9.64
N ASN A 80 6.49 -9.17 -9.30
CA ASN A 80 5.91 -10.35 -8.66
C ASN A 80 5.49 -10.10 -7.21
N LEU A 81 6.18 -9.22 -6.49
CA LEU A 81 5.84 -8.83 -5.13
C LEU A 81 4.57 -7.97 -5.08
N VAL A 82 4.42 -7.01 -6.00
CA VAL A 82 3.35 -6.00 -5.96
C VAL A 82 2.10 -6.34 -6.77
N LYS A 83 2.15 -7.33 -7.66
CA LYS A 83 0.96 -7.74 -8.44
C LYS A 83 -0.15 -8.26 -7.52
N ASN A 84 -1.36 -8.37 -8.05
CA ASN A 84 -2.49 -8.99 -7.36
C ASN A 84 -2.11 -10.37 -6.78
N LYS A 85 -2.39 -10.59 -5.49
CA LYS A 85 -1.99 -11.76 -4.69
C LYS A 85 -0.49 -11.94 -4.46
N GLY A 86 0.33 -10.94 -4.83
CA GLY A 86 1.73 -10.87 -4.43
C GLY A 86 1.87 -10.56 -2.94
N GLU A 87 3.06 -10.77 -2.39
CA GLU A 87 3.31 -10.58 -0.96
C GLU A 87 3.08 -9.13 -0.50
N TRP A 88 3.36 -8.16 -1.39
CA TRP A 88 3.20 -6.73 -1.14
C TRP A 88 1.85 -6.18 -1.64
N ASP A 89 0.93 -7.03 -2.05
CA ASP A 89 -0.47 -6.65 -2.29
C ASP A 89 -1.19 -6.46 -0.95
N LEU A 90 -0.85 -5.37 -0.24
CA LEU A 90 -1.24 -5.13 1.15
C LEU A 90 -2.74 -5.26 1.36
N LYS A 91 -3.56 -4.74 0.44
CA LYS A 91 -5.03 -4.77 0.55
C LYS A 91 -5.62 -6.18 0.47
N ASN A 92 -4.94 -7.13 -0.17
CA ASN A 92 -5.41 -8.50 -0.33
C ASN A 92 -4.65 -9.49 0.57
N ASN A 93 -3.52 -9.08 1.15
CA ASN A 93 -2.72 -9.91 2.04
C ASN A 93 -3.27 -9.86 3.48
N GLN A 94 -4.21 -10.76 3.79
CA GLN A 94 -4.81 -10.89 5.13
C GLN A 94 -3.85 -11.36 6.23
N LYS A 95 -2.59 -11.70 5.91
CA LYS A 95 -1.54 -11.88 6.92
C LYS A 95 -1.10 -10.54 7.53
N THR A 96 -1.51 -9.42 6.95
CA THR A 96 -1.25 -8.07 7.47
C THR A 96 -2.54 -7.45 7.99
N ILE A 97 -2.41 -6.49 8.91
CA ILE A 97 -3.54 -5.70 9.40
C ILE A 97 -4.23 -4.92 8.29
N TYR A 98 -3.49 -4.51 7.25
CA TYR A 98 -4.02 -3.79 6.09
C TYR A 98 -5.00 -4.66 5.30
N GLY A 99 -4.59 -5.88 4.95
CA GLY A 99 -5.44 -6.81 4.24
C GLY A 99 -6.59 -7.33 5.10
N LEU A 100 -6.35 -7.54 6.39
CA LEU A 100 -7.39 -7.92 7.34
C LEU A 100 -8.47 -6.83 7.47
N ALA A 101 -8.07 -5.56 7.57
CA ALA A 101 -8.98 -4.43 7.61
C ALA A 101 -9.79 -4.29 6.31
N ASN A 102 -9.14 -4.38 5.15
CA ASN A 102 -9.82 -4.33 3.87
C ASN A 102 -10.86 -5.45 3.71
N ALA A 103 -10.54 -6.67 4.16
CA ALA A 103 -11.47 -7.78 4.17
C ALA A 103 -12.63 -7.56 5.15
N PHE A 104 -12.34 -7.02 6.33
CA PHE A 104 -13.34 -6.68 7.34
C PHE A 104 -14.31 -5.58 6.86
N ASP A 105 -13.83 -4.61 6.10
CA ASP A 105 -14.59 -3.46 5.61
C ASP A 105 -15.51 -3.77 4.43
N LYS A 106 -15.41 -4.98 3.85
CA LYS A 106 -16.17 -5.35 2.65
C LYS A 106 -17.68 -5.27 2.90
N GLY A 107 -18.35 -4.41 2.13
CA GLY A 107 -19.80 -4.19 2.23
C GLY A 107 -20.23 -3.28 3.39
N LYS A 108 -19.28 -2.63 4.08
CA LYS A 108 -19.57 -1.67 5.15
C LYS A 108 -19.44 -0.24 4.64
N GLU A 109 -20.29 0.64 5.16
CA GLU A 109 -20.25 2.08 4.86
C GLU A 109 -19.04 2.75 5.51
N SER A 110 -18.78 2.45 6.79
CA SER A 110 -17.60 2.91 7.51
C SER A 110 -16.43 1.94 7.28
N LYS A 111 -15.33 2.47 6.74
CA LYS A 111 -14.08 1.72 6.53
C LYS A 111 -13.08 2.01 7.64
N THR A 112 -12.29 1.02 7.99
CA THR A 112 -11.11 1.16 8.85
C THR A 112 -10.17 2.22 8.28
N GLN A 113 -9.72 3.12 9.14
CA GLN A 113 -8.79 4.19 8.82
C GLN A 113 -7.44 3.94 9.48
N PHE A 114 -6.36 4.22 8.78
CA PHE A 114 -4.99 4.13 9.27
C PHE A 114 -4.44 5.55 9.41
N ALA A 115 -4.21 5.98 10.65
CA ALA A 115 -3.59 7.26 10.93
C ALA A 115 -2.08 7.19 10.68
N PHE A 116 -1.59 7.97 9.73
CA PHE A 116 -0.18 7.99 9.34
C PHE A 116 0.22 9.41 8.91
N GLN A 117 1.33 9.94 9.43
CA GLN A 117 1.86 11.28 9.09
C GLN A 117 0.80 12.40 9.13
N GLY A 118 -0.11 12.35 10.11
CA GLY A 118 -1.15 13.37 10.32
C GLY A 118 -2.36 13.26 9.37
N SER A 119 -2.46 12.20 8.56
CA SER A 119 -3.60 11.92 7.68
C SER A 119 -4.19 10.54 7.96
N ASN A 120 -5.41 10.30 7.48
CA ASN A 120 -6.07 9.00 7.55
C ASN A 120 -6.14 8.37 6.17
N TYR A 121 -5.88 7.06 6.11
CA TYR A 121 -5.82 6.29 4.88
C TYR A 121 -6.63 5.00 5.02
N THR A 122 -7.26 4.56 3.94
CA THR A 122 -7.78 3.19 3.86
C THR A 122 -6.67 2.20 3.52
N ALA A 123 -6.92 0.90 3.66
CA ALA A 123 -5.96 -0.12 3.25
C ALA A 123 -5.58 -0.05 1.75
N PRO A 124 -6.51 0.18 0.80
CA PRO A 124 -6.16 0.48 -0.59
C PRO A 124 -5.22 1.68 -0.74
N ASP A 125 -5.48 2.78 -0.04
CA ASP A 125 -4.63 3.98 -0.09
C ASP A 125 -3.20 3.68 0.34
N LEU A 126 -3.04 2.94 1.46
CA LEU A 126 -1.72 2.51 1.93
C LEU A 126 -1.03 1.54 0.97
N GLY A 127 -1.79 0.70 0.25
CA GLY A 127 -1.24 -0.14 -0.81
C GLY A 127 -0.65 0.68 -1.96
N ASN A 128 -1.36 1.70 -2.43
CA ASN A 128 -0.89 2.58 -3.50
C ASN A 128 0.28 3.47 -3.03
N TYR A 129 0.25 3.94 -1.79
CA TYR A 129 1.38 4.62 -1.15
C TYR A 129 2.62 3.72 -1.13
N HIS A 130 2.46 2.47 -0.69
CA HIS A 130 3.55 1.48 -0.62
C HIS A 130 4.13 1.15 -1.99
N TYR A 131 3.28 0.98 -3.00
CA TYR A 131 3.71 0.76 -4.39
C TYR A 131 4.60 1.90 -4.89
N GLY A 132 4.20 3.15 -4.64
CA GLY A 132 5.02 4.31 -5.00
C GLY A 132 6.37 4.31 -4.30
N ALA A 133 6.38 4.14 -2.98
CA ALA A 133 7.60 4.20 -2.18
C ALA A 133 8.61 3.10 -2.56
N THR A 134 8.14 1.87 -2.76
CA THR A 134 8.99 0.72 -3.09
C THR A 134 9.37 0.69 -4.57
N GLY A 135 8.49 1.11 -5.48
CA GLY A 135 8.77 1.16 -6.92
C GLY A 135 9.80 2.23 -7.31
N LYS A 136 9.78 3.38 -6.61
CA LYS A 136 10.71 4.48 -6.92
C LYS A 136 12.19 4.14 -6.72
N VAL A 137 12.48 3.09 -5.95
CA VAL A 137 13.84 2.54 -5.80
C VAL A 137 14.50 2.27 -7.17
N PHE A 138 13.72 1.82 -8.14
CA PHE A 138 14.18 1.47 -9.49
C PHE A 138 14.34 2.69 -10.42
N GLY A 139 14.08 3.92 -9.93
CA GLY A 139 13.99 5.12 -10.76
C GLY A 139 15.30 5.63 -11.35
N PHE A 140 16.45 5.22 -10.81
CA PHE A 140 17.73 5.59 -11.39
C PHE A 140 18.07 4.80 -12.67
N PHE A 141 17.59 3.56 -12.80
CA PHE A 141 18.05 2.64 -13.85
C PHE A 141 16.94 1.99 -14.66
N MET A 142 15.65 2.13 -14.28
CA MET A 142 14.60 1.34 -14.92
C MET A 142 13.20 1.94 -14.92
N PHE A 143 12.69 2.43 -13.80
CA PHE A 143 11.28 2.84 -13.68
C PHE A 143 11.15 4.34 -13.38
N THR A 144 10.84 5.15 -14.39
CA THR A 144 10.44 6.54 -14.13
C THR A 144 9.18 6.58 -13.28
N GLU A 145 8.95 7.69 -12.56
CA GLU A 145 7.70 7.89 -11.83
C GLU A 145 6.47 7.77 -12.75
N GLU A 146 6.56 8.36 -13.95
CA GLU A 146 5.53 8.24 -14.98
C GLU A 146 5.28 6.78 -15.39
N PHE A 147 6.34 5.98 -15.59
CA PHE A 147 6.20 4.57 -15.91
C PHE A 147 5.42 3.82 -14.82
N LEU A 148 5.74 4.05 -13.54
CA LEU A 148 5.02 3.43 -12.42
C LEU A 148 3.54 3.84 -12.39
N LEU A 149 3.23 5.12 -12.65
CA LEU A 149 1.85 5.61 -12.72
C LEU A 149 1.08 5.00 -13.90
N GLN A 150 1.73 4.86 -15.06
CA GLN A 150 1.16 4.16 -16.22
C GLN A 150 0.91 2.67 -15.94
N GLN A 151 1.82 2.00 -15.21
CA GLN A 151 1.64 0.60 -14.84
C GLN A 151 0.48 0.40 -13.85
N ALA A 152 0.27 1.31 -12.90
CA ALA A 152 -0.87 1.28 -12.00
C ALA A 152 -2.20 1.41 -12.78
N GLY A 153 -2.30 2.41 -13.66
CA GLY A 153 -3.48 2.59 -14.52
C GLY A 153 -3.71 1.42 -15.48
N SER A 154 -2.66 0.87 -16.07
CA SER A 154 -2.74 -0.36 -16.89
C SER A 154 -3.28 -1.55 -16.10
N ALA A 155 -2.84 -1.72 -14.85
CA ALA A 155 -3.36 -2.76 -13.97
C ALA A 155 -4.84 -2.54 -13.64
N GLN A 156 -5.27 -1.31 -13.37
CA GLN A 156 -6.66 -0.97 -13.07
C GLN A 156 -7.59 -1.15 -14.27
N MET A 157 -7.15 -0.74 -15.46
CA MET A 157 -7.84 -1.01 -16.73
C MET A 157 -7.99 -2.51 -16.98
N LYS A 158 -6.91 -3.28 -16.80
CA LYS A 158 -6.94 -4.74 -16.95
C LYS A 158 -7.85 -5.43 -15.95
N ALA A 159 -7.99 -4.88 -14.74
CA ALA A 159 -8.92 -5.37 -13.73
C ALA A 159 -10.39 -5.02 -14.04
N GLY A 160 -10.65 -4.17 -15.05
CA GLY A 160 -11.99 -3.73 -15.42
C GLY A 160 -12.61 -2.74 -14.42
N THR A 161 -11.79 -2.12 -13.55
CA THR A 161 -12.26 -1.17 -12.54
C THR A 161 -11.92 0.29 -12.86
N SER A 162 -11.19 0.52 -13.96
CA SER A 162 -10.94 1.85 -14.50
C SER A 162 -12.20 2.46 -15.09
N LYS A 163 -12.51 3.71 -14.74
CA LYS A 163 -13.63 4.45 -15.33
C LYS A 163 -13.23 5.12 -16.66
N PRO A 164 -14.16 5.27 -17.62
CA PRO A 164 -13.87 5.89 -18.91
C PRO A 164 -13.24 7.30 -18.81
N GLU A 165 -13.66 8.11 -17.84
CA GLU A 165 -13.13 9.47 -17.62
C GLU A 165 -11.66 9.50 -17.18
N TRP A 166 -11.13 8.38 -16.68
CA TRP A 166 -9.72 8.23 -16.30
C TRP A 166 -8.85 7.81 -17.49
N GLN A 167 -9.47 7.25 -18.54
CA GLN A 167 -8.80 6.73 -19.74
C GLN A 167 -8.62 7.82 -20.80
N ARG A 168 -7.80 8.82 -20.47
CA ARG A 168 -7.59 10.01 -21.30
C ARG A 168 -6.45 9.76 -22.29
N TYR A 169 -6.63 10.21 -23.53
CA TYR A 169 -5.61 10.15 -24.56
C TYR A 169 -5.38 11.53 -25.17
N GLY A 170 -4.14 11.83 -25.48
CA GLY A 170 -3.79 12.94 -26.35
C GLY A 170 -4.23 12.66 -27.79
N THR A 171 -4.06 13.67 -28.64
CA THR A 171 -4.31 13.57 -30.07
C THR A 171 -3.06 13.99 -30.81
N ASN A 172 -2.67 13.21 -31.81
CA ASN A 172 -1.56 13.53 -32.70
C ASN A 172 -2.11 13.77 -34.09
N GLU A 173 -1.56 14.75 -34.80
CA GLU A 173 -1.79 14.92 -36.23
C GLU A 173 -0.70 14.19 -37.00
N ILE A 174 -1.11 13.33 -37.93
CA ILE A 174 -0.19 12.63 -38.83
C ILE A 174 -0.54 12.94 -40.27
N SER A 175 0.47 13.02 -41.15
CA SER A 175 0.23 13.18 -42.58
C SER A 175 -0.50 11.94 -43.13
N ALA A 176 -1.55 12.18 -43.91
CA ALA A 176 -2.31 11.15 -44.62
C ALA A 176 -1.85 11.01 -46.10
N GLY A 177 -0.82 11.75 -46.52
CA GLY A 177 -0.42 11.89 -47.92
C GLY A 177 -1.13 13.07 -48.61
N PHE A 178 -0.65 13.48 -49.78
CA PHE A 178 -1.25 14.55 -50.61
C PHE A 178 -1.52 15.89 -49.91
N GLY A 179 -0.74 16.24 -48.88
CA GLY A 179 -0.94 17.48 -48.11
C GLY A 179 -2.08 17.41 -47.08
N GLU A 180 -2.71 16.24 -46.90
CA GLU A 180 -3.74 16.02 -45.88
C GLU A 180 -3.12 15.58 -44.55
N THR A 181 -3.78 15.97 -43.46
CA THR A 181 -3.50 15.48 -42.10
C THR A 181 -4.72 14.78 -41.54
N ARG A 182 -4.48 13.77 -40.68
CA ARG A 182 -5.53 13.12 -39.90
C ARG A 182 -5.18 13.11 -38.42
N THR A 183 -6.18 13.33 -37.58
CA THR A 183 -6.05 13.22 -36.13
C THR A 183 -6.14 11.76 -35.72
N VAL A 184 -5.13 11.26 -35.00
CA VAL A 184 -5.11 9.92 -34.42
C VAL A 184 -4.98 9.99 -32.90
N ARG A 185 -5.40 8.93 -32.24
CA ARG A 185 -5.20 8.76 -30.79
C ARG A 185 -3.69 8.77 -30.50
N GLY A 186 -3.26 9.71 -29.67
CA GLY A 186 -1.90 9.82 -29.17
C GLY A 186 -1.70 9.08 -27.85
N ASP A 187 -0.67 9.48 -27.11
CA ASP A 187 -0.30 8.85 -25.84
C ASP A 187 -1.37 9.02 -24.77
N MET A 188 -1.40 8.08 -23.84
CA MET A 188 -2.30 8.16 -22.70
C MET A 188 -1.85 9.29 -21.76
N LEU A 189 -2.81 10.07 -21.26
CA LEU A 189 -2.58 11.19 -20.36
C LEU A 189 -2.93 10.81 -18.92
N PRO A 190 -2.32 11.47 -17.90
CA PRO A 190 -2.74 11.30 -16.51
C PRO A 190 -4.27 11.43 -16.34
N PRO A 191 -4.91 10.53 -15.57
CA PRO A 191 -4.31 9.55 -14.65
C PRO A 191 -3.94 8.19 -15.28
N TYR A 192 -3.74 8.12 -16.60
CA TYR A 192 -3.34 6.90 -17.33
C TYR A 192 -4.30 5.72 -17.11
N GLY A 193 -5.59 6.01 -16.89
CA GLY A 193 -6.60 4.99 -16.62
C GLY A 193 -6.67 4.55 -15.16
N ASP A 194 -5.86 5.13 -14.27
CA ASP A 194 -5.94 4.89 -12.83
C ASP A 194 -6.95 5.82 -12.14
N ASP A 195 -7.37 5.48 -10.93
CA ASP A 195 -8.13 6.41 -10.09
C ASP A 195 -7.22 7.62 -9.76
N PRO A 196 -7.68 8.88 -9.96
CA PRO A 196 -6.91 10.06 -9.59
C PRO A 196 -6.45 10.08 -8.13
N ASP A 197 -7.20 9.48 -7.20
CA ASP A 197 -6.82 9.40 -5.79
C ASP A 197 -5.74 8.34 -5.56
N ASP A 198 -5.79 7.21 -6.27
CA ASP A 198 -4.73 6.19 -6.27
C ASP A 198 -3.41 6.79 -6.75
N GLN A 199 -3.43 7.58 -7.83
CA GLN A 199 -2.27 8.34 -8.32
C GLN A 199 -1.70 9.33 -7.29
N LYS A 200 -2.56 10.00 -6.52
CA LYS A 200 -2.10 10.90 -5.44
C LYS A 200 -1.36 10.09 -4.37
N MET A 201 -1.86 8.91 -4.01
CA MET A 201 -1.23 8.04 -3.01
C MET A 201 0.13 7.51 -3.50
N ILE A 202 0.22 7.04 -4.76
CA ILE A 202 1.50 6.62 -5.35
C ILE A 202 2.53 7.75 -5.28
N LYS A 203 2.12 8.99 -5.62
CA LYS A 203 2.99 10.18 -5.51
C LYS A 203 3.37 10.53 -4.08
N GLN A 204 2.53 10.24 -3.08
CA GLN A 204 2.95 10.35 -1.66
C GLN A 204 4.04 9.33 -1.34
N GLY A 205 3.91 8.09 -1.83
CA GLY A 205 4.95 7.07 -1.73
C GLY A 205 6.28 7.53 -2.34
N PHE A 206 6.24 8.16 -3.52
CA PHE A 206 7.44 8.74 -4.14
C PHE A 206 8.12 9.78 -3.25
N ARG A 207 7.35 10.65 -2.61
CA ARG A 207 7.88 11.66 -1.68
C ARG A 207 8.45 11.01 -0.42
N TYR A 208 7.79 9.98 0.11
CA TYR A 208 8.30 9.24 1.25
C TYR A 208 9.69 8.66 0.97
N TYR A 209 9.86 8.00 -0.17
CA TYR A 209 11.16 7.45 -0.56
C TYR A 209 12.23 8.53 -0.64
N ASP A 210 11.97 9.64 -1.33
CA ASP A 210 12.98 10.71 -1.45
C ASP A 210 13.42 11.30 -0.12
N ASN A 211 12.46 11.48 0.80
CA ASN A 211 12.71 12.05 2.11
C ASN A 211 13.46 11.08 3.03
N ASN A 212 13.31 9.77 2.83
CA ASN A 212 13.78 8.75 3.79
C ASN A 212 14.86 7.80 3.24
N LYS A 213 15.19 7.80 1.94
CA LYS A 213 16.13 6.84 1.31
C LYS A 213 17.53 6.77 1.93
N LYS A 214 17.93 7.78 2.71
CA LYS A 214 19.20 7.82 3.45
C LYS A 214 19.08 7.37 4.92
N ASN A 215 17.86 7.20 5.44
CA ASN A 215 17.56 6.86 6.83
C ASN A 215 16.32 5.97 6.92
N LEU A 216 16.48 4.70 6.54
CA LEU A 216 15.42 3.69 6.48
C LEU A 216 15.40 2.83 7.77
N ASN A 217 15.46 3.47 8.93
CA ASN A 217 15.51 2.74 10.20
C ASN A 217 14.11 2.25 10.62
N GLU A 218 14.05 1.03 11.14
CA GLU A 218 12.85 0.51 11.79
C GLU A 218 12.88 0.87 13.28
N GLU A 219 11.74 1.25 13.81
CA GLU A 219 11.52 1.46 15.24
C GLU A 219 11.09 0.17 15.92
N GLU A 220 11.59 -0.05 17.14
CA GLU A 220 11.16 -1.16 18.00
C GLU A 220 9.83 -0.94 18.72
#